data_AF-A0A660US10-F1
#
_entry.id   AF-A0A660US10-F1
#
_cell.length_a   1.000
_cell.length_b   1.000
_cell.length_c   1.000
_cell.angle_alpha   90.00
_cell.angle_beta   90.00
_cell.angle_gamma   90.00
#
_symmetry.space_group_name_H-M   'P 1'
#
loop_
_entity.id
_entity.type
_entity.pdbx_description
1 polymer ?
#
loop_
_entity_poly.entity_id
_entity_poly.type
_entity_poly.pdbx_seq_one_letter_code
_entity_poly.pdbx_strand_id
1 'polypeptide(L)'
;MVRVELTPKEQKMLLKYCQSIDRNIYERIMYAPEGTMNLLIEDCQYLRGCIQLEMEHITIPKIQNILGRISNKLSTNPVTRSVAEEIEGQNFESMDDLNNHLQGFMMERNTAPDPEMGGLSPEQVTLLIYSRWDREHFPLKFNAELEMSDLKQSSFFQNVRTLLNTLLEMEKEKTATVRGNLNRKLVKTIHDRLILEKRDKEFVSHYKKVLNEEDVFPLHIARIVSGCAGLIHKRKDKFLVKKKYQKLLSDENAGELYTLLFRTYFETFNLSYLDGFPELYSIQHTIPYSLLRLKELCKGDTSLEGLHSKILLPAVQEEVREEIPKLVQADWIIRSRIIRPLEAFGLLNCTYEKSNMPFSQITKCRKTPLFDKFMKAEW
;
A
#
# COMPACT_ATOMS: atom_id res chain seq x y z
N MET A 1 -8.71 15.45 -26.57
CA MET A 1 -8.52 16.82 -27.09
C MET A 1 -8.46 17.76 -25.90
N VAL A 2 -7.52 18.69 -25.90
CA VAL A 2 -7.36 19.72 -24.88
C VAL A 2 -7.97 21.00 -25.43
N ARG A 3 -8.91 21.59 -24.69
CA ARG A 3 -9.50 22.88 -25.05
C ARG A 3 -8.56 23.99 -24.59
N VAL A 4 -8.11 24.81 -25.54
CA VAL A 4 -7.28 26.00 -25.30
C VAL A 4 -8.08 27.22 -25.72
N GLU A 5 -8.37 28.10 -24.78
CA GLU A 5 -9.08 29.35 -25.04
C GLU A 5 -8.06 30.46 -25.36
N LEU A 6 -8.12 30.98 -26.57
CA LEU A 6 -7.25 32.04 -27.07
C LEU A 6 -8.11 33.17 -27.60
N THR A 7 -8.15 34.31 -26.91
CA THR A 7 -8.89 35.47 -27.43
C THR A 7 -8.38 35.86 -28.84
N PRO A 8 -9.20 36.51 -29.69
CA PRO A 8 -8.75 36.95 -31.02
C PRO A 8 -7.47 37.82 -31.00
N LYS A 9 -7.22 38.51 -29.87
CA LYS A 9 -5.99 39.27 -29.64
C LYS A 9 -4.80 38.35 -29.40
N GLU A 10 -4.97 37.30 -28.61
CA GLU A 10 -3.94 36.30 -28.31
C GLU A 10 -3.59 35.47 -29.54
N GLN A 11 -4.58 35.07 -30.35
CA GLN A 11 -4.36 34.41 -31.64
C GLN A 11 -3.44 35.24 -32.54
N LYS A 12 -3.76 36.53 -32.74
CA LYS A 12 -2.93 37.45 -33.52
C LYS A 12 -1.52 37.62 -32.94
N MET A 13 -1.39 37.58 -31.62
CA MET A 13 -0.08 37.68 -30.97
C MET A 13 0.75 36.42 -31.19
N LEU A 14 0.18 35.22 -31.03
CA LEU A 14 0.87 33.96 -31.31
C LEU A 14 1.36 33.89 -32.75
N LEU A 15 0.49 34.19 -33.72
CA LEU A 15 0.85 34.17 -35.14
C LEU A 15 1.91 35.21 -35.51
N LYS A 16 2.00 36.33 -34.76
CA LYS A 16 2.99 37.38 -35.00
C LYS A 16 4.36 37.06 -34.40
N TYR A 17 4.39 36.45 -33.22
CA TYR A 17 5.59 36.33 -32.39
C TYR A 17 6.14 34.91 -32.29
N CYS A 18 5.39 33.89 -32.68
CA CYS A 18 5.87 32.51 -32.72
C CYS A 18 6.04 32.05 -34.17
N GLN A 19 7.20 32.33 -34.76
CA GLN A 19 7.47 32.05 -36.18
C GLN A 19 7.77 30.57 -36.44
N SER A 20 8.14 29.82 -35.40
CA SER A 20 8.39 28.38 -35.49
C SER A 20 7.12 27.52 -35.65
N ILE A 21 5.93 28.10 -35.59
CA ILE A 21 4.65 27.36 -35.71
C ILE A 21 4.48 26.86 -37.15
N ASP A 22 4.28 25.56 -37.32
CA ASP A 22 3.99 24.98 -38.64
C ASP A 22 2.67 25.44 -39.26
N ARG A 23 2.51 25.18 -40.56
CA ARG A 23 1.34 25.60 -41.33
C ARG A 23 0.01 25.03 -40.80
N ASN A 24 0.01 23.82 -40.25
CA ASN A 24 -1.21 23.15 -39.80
C ASN A 24 -1.75 23.82 -38.53
N ILE A 25 -0.87 24.04 -37.54
CA ILE A 25 -1.21 24.75 -36.31
C ILE A 25 -1.50 26.23 -36.63
N TYR A 26 -0.78 26.85 -37.55
CA TYR A 26 -1.01 28.23 -38.00
C TYR A 26 -2.41 28.43 -38.58
N GLU A 27 -2.87 27.52 -39.45
CA GLU A 27 -4.21 27.61 -40.04
C GLU A 27 -5.30 27.41 -38.97
N ARG A 28 -5.12 26.47 -38.02
CA ARG A 28 -6.04 26.27 -36.89
C ARG A 28 -6.11 27.49 -35.97
N ILE A 29 -4.93 27.99 -35.57
CA ILE A 29 -4.59 29.40 -35.30
C ILE A 29 -5.62 30.44 -35.76
N MET A 30 -5.48 30.71 -37.05
CA MET A 30 -6.06 31.81 -37.80
C MET A 30 -7.56 31.70 -38.00
N TYR A 31 -8.08 30.47 -38.12
CA TYR A 31 -9.48 30.22 -38.47
C TYR A 31 -10.36 29.76 -37.28
N ALA A 32 -9.83 29.72 -36.05
CA ALA A 32 -10.61 29.30 -34.89
C ALA A 32 -11.71 30.33 -34.52
N PRO A 33 -12.99 29.91 -34.50
CA PRO A 33 -14.11 30.80 -34.20
C PRO A 33 -14.13 31.20 -32.71
N GLU A 34 -14.40 32.48 -32.45
CA GLU A 34 -14.66 33.07 -31.11
C GLU A 34 -13.62 32.77 -30.02
N GLY A 35 -12.38 32.54 -30.42
CA GLY A 35 -11.28 32.44 -29.48
C GLY A 35 -11.26 31.19 -28.61
N THR A 36 -11.86 30.10 -29.07
CA THR A 36 -11.70 28.78 -28.44
C THR A 36 -11.23 27.76 -29.47
N MET A 37 -10.21 26.98 -29.13
CA MET A 37 -9.63 25.97 -30.01
C MET A 37 -9.53 24.64 -29.28
N ASN A 38 -10.03 23.58 -29.91
CA ASN A 38 -9.79 22.22 -29.45
C ASN A 38 -8.57 21.69 -30.19
N LEU A 39 -7.47 21.48 -29.46
CA LEU A 39 -6.25 20.92 -30.00
C LEU A 39 -6.09 19.47 -29.53
N LEU A 40 -5.40 18.65 -30.33
CA LEU A 40 -4.92 17.36 -29.84
C LEU A 40 -3.83 17.60 -28.78
N ILE A 41 -3.56 16.60 -27.95
CA ILE A 41 -2.51 16.69 -26.91
C ILE A 41 -1.15 16.92 -27.59
N GLU A 42 -0.89 16.21 -28.68
CA GLU A 42 0.31 16.33 -29.51
C GLU A 42 0.47 17.75 -30.08
N ASP A 43 -0.61 18.33 -30.59
CA ASP A 43 -0.64 19.70 -31.11
C ASP A 43 -0.35 20.74 -30.00
N CYS A 44 -0.87 20.52 -28.79
CA CYS A 44 -0.60 21.37 -27.64
C CYS A 44 0.87 21.27 -27.20
N GLN A 45 1.46 20.07 -27.20
CA GLN A 45 2.87 19.85 -26.87
C GLN A 45 3.78 20.55 -27.88
N TYR A 46 3.44 20.42 -29.17
CA TYR A 46 4.14 21.10 -30.25
C TYR A 46 4.06 22.63 -30.11
N LEU A 47 2.85 23.17 -29.90
CA LEU A 47 2.64 24.61 -29.69
C LEU A 47 3.38 25.12 -28.45
N ARG A 48 3.41 24.36 -27.35
CA ARG A 48 4.20 24.67 -26.14
C ARG A 48 5.69 24.81 -26.49
N GLY A 49 6.23 23.86 -27.24
CA GLY A 49 7.64 23.89 -27.67
C GLY A 49 7.96 25.12 -28.54
N CYS A 50 7.08 25.46 -29.47
CA CYS A 50 7.22 26.66 -30.30
C CYS A 50 7.23 27.94 -29.47
N ILE A 51 6.31 28.08 -28.52
CA ILE A 51 6.25 29.27 -27.66
C ILE A 51 7.49 29.36 -26.74
N GLN A 52 7.97 28.22 -26.22
CA GLN A 52 9.17 28.17 -25.38
C GLN A 52 10.43 28.63 -26.11
N LEU A 53 10.64 28.16 -27.34
CA LEU A 53 11.79 28.56 -28.17
C LEU A 53 11.82 30.08 -28.41
N GLU A 54 10.67 30.68 -28.65
CA GLU A 54 10.57 32.11 -28.99
C GLU A 54 10.66 33.01 -27.74
N MET A 55 10.29 32.47 -26.58
CA MET A 55 10.44 33.15 -25.29
C MET A 55 11.88 33.32 -24.83
N GLU A 56 12.85 32.59 -25.41
CA GLU A 56 14.28 32.84 -25.18
C GLU A 56 14.73 34.20 -25.73
N HIS A 57 13.95 34.79 -26.65
CA HIS A 57 14.29 36.03 -27.35
C HIS A 57 13.31 37.18 -27.09
N ILE A 58 12.08 36.90 -26.65
CA ILE A 58 11.01 37.89 -26.48
C ILE A 58 10.19 37.60 -25.21
N THR A 59 10.20 38.52 -24.23
CA THR A 59 9.35 38.44 -23.03
C THR A 59 8.08 39.25 -23.21
N ILE A 60 7.00 38.62 -23.68
CA ILE A 60 5.67 39.24 -23.75
C ILE A 60 4.76 38.60 -22.68
N PRO A 61 4.31 39.34 -21.65
CA PRO A 61 3.52 38.78 -20.54
C PRO A 61 2.28 37.98 -20.96
N LYS A 62 1.63 38.37 -22.06
CA LYS A 62 0.48 37.64 -22.61
C LYS A 62 0.84 36.30 -23.25
N ILE A 63 2.00 36.22 -23.90
CA ILE A 63 2.51 34.95 -24.46
C ILE A 63 2.96 34.03 -23.33
N GLN A 64 3.57 34.57 -22.27
CA GLN A 64 3.88 33.83 -21.05
C GLN A 64 2.62 33.25 -20.39
N ASN A 65 1.53 34.03 -20.33
CA ASN A 65 0.25 33.55 -19.81
C ASN A 65 -0.32 32.40 -20.68
N ILE A 66 -0.29 32.53 -22.01
CA ILE A 66 -0.70 31.45 -22.92
C ILE A 66 0.16 30.19 -22.69
N LEU A 67 1.48 30.34 -22.59
CA LEU A 67 2.38 29.24 -22.30
C LEU A 67 2.04 28.57 -20.97
N GLY A 68 1.75 29.36 -19.92
CA GLY A 68 1.31 28.88 -18.62
C GLY A 68 0.03 28.06 -18.70
N ARG A 69 -1.01 28.58 -19.39
CA ARG A 69 -2.28 27.87 -19.59
C ARG A 69 -2.11 26.55 -20.34
N ILE A 70 -1.35 26.56 -21.43
CA ILE A 70 -1.04 25.33 -22.19
C ILE A 70 -0.24 24.35 -21.32
N SER A 71 0.76 24.82 -20.58
CA SER A 71 1.59 23.99 -19.71
C SER A 71 0.80 23.36 -18.57
N ASN A 72 -0.11 24.11 -17.95
CA ASN A 72 -0.98 23.60 -16.88
C ASN A 72 -1.98 22.56 -17.39
N LYS A 73 -2.60 22.77 -18.56
CA LYS A 73 -3.48 21.77 -19.18
C LYS A 73 -2.72 20.51 -19.62
N LEU A 74 -1.46 20.66 -20.01
CA LEU A 74 -0.54 19.55 -20.32
C LEU A 74 0.12 18.92 -19.08
N SER A 75 -0.07 19.49 -17.90
CA SER A 75 0.53 18.96 -16.66
C SER A 75 0.06 17.54 -16.43
N THR A 76 1.00 16.63 -16.16
CA THR A 76 0.72 15.26 -15.71
C THR A 76 0.31 15.23 -14.24
N ASN A 77 0.60 16.29 -13.47
CA ASN A 77 0.17 16.41 -12.09
C ASN A 77 -1.31 16.89 -12.05
N PRO A 78 -2.24 16.05 -11.54
CA PRO A 78 -3.66 16.36 -11.51
C PRO A 78 -3.97 17.53 -10.57
N VAL A 79 -3.19 17.74 -9.50
CA VAL A 79 -3.36 18.86 -8.58
C VAL A 79 -3.08 20.17 -9.31
N THR A 80 -1.96 20.26 -10.02
CA THR A 80 -1.60 21.44 -10.82
C THR A 80 -2.66 21.77 -11.86
N ARG A 81 -3.25 20.74 -12.49
CA ARG A 81 -4.34 20.93 -13.45
C ARG A 81 -5.59 21.47 -12.77
N SER A 82 -6.02 20.86 -11.67
CA SER A 82 -7.22 21.28 -10.93
C SER A 82 -7.10 22.70 -10.37
N VAL A 83 -5.93 23.09 -9.86
CA VAL A 83 -5.66 24.46 -9.41
C VAL A 83 -5.73 25.44 -10.57
N ALA A 84 -5.17 25.08 -11.74
CA ALA A 84 -5.22 25.95 -12.90
C ALA A 84 -6.64 26.10 -13.46
N GLU A 85 -7.44 25.04 -13.45
CA GLU A 85 -8.86 25.05 -13.85
C GLU A 85 -9.70 25.91 -12.89
N GLU A 86 -9.45 25.81 -11.58
CA GLU A 86 -10.14 26.62 -10.57
C GLU A 86 -9.89 28.12 -10.76
N ILE A 87 -8.64 28.52 -11.04
CA ILE A 87 -8.28 29.92 -11.25
C ILE A 87 -8.76 30.43 -12.63
N GLU A 88 -9.01 29.54 -13.60
CA GLU A 88 -9.32 29.91 -14.98
C GLU A 88 -10.66 30.67 -15.06
N GLY A 89 -10.62 31.93 -15.50
CA GLY A 89 -11.81 32.78 -15.66
C GLY A 89 -12.24 33.52 -14.40
N GLN A 90 -11.54 33.34 -13.27
CA GLN A 90 -11.77 34.10 -12.05
C GLN A 90 -10.90 35.37 -12.01
N ASN A 91 -11.45 36.46 -11.45
CA ASN A 91 -10.72 37.72 -11.24
C ASN A 91 -10.48 37.88 -9.75
N PHE A 92 -9.21 38.04 -9.36
CA PHE A 92 -8.81 38.25 -7.96
C PHE A 92 -8.33 39.69 -7.79
N GLU A 93 -8.75 40.33 -6.70
CA GLU A 93 -8.43 41.75 -6.44
C GLU A 93 -6.99 41.93 -5.93
N SER A 94 -6.39 40.87 -5.39
CA SER A 94 -5.01 40.86 -4.89
C SER A 94 -4.41 39.46 -4.85
N MET A 95 -3.10 39.38 -4.60
CA MET A 95 -2.44 38.10 -4.34
C MET A 95 -2.94 37.42 -3.05
N ASP A 96 -3.34 38.20 -2.05
CA ASP A 96 -3.89 37.66 -0.80
C ASP A 96 -5.27 37.05 -1.02
N ASP A 97 -6.09 37.68 -1.85
CA ASP A 97 -7.40 37.17 -2.28
C ASP A 97 -7.26 35.83 -3.03
N LEU A 98 -6.33 35.77 -4.00
CA LEU A 98 -5.98 34.52 -4.69
C LEU A 98 -5.49 33.43 -3.71
N ASN A 99 -4.60 33.79 -2.77
CA ASN A 99 -4.07 32.82 -1.80
C ASN A 99 -5.17 32.27 -0.87
N ASN A 100 -6.06 33.12 -0.38
CA ASN A 100 -7.18 32.71 0.47
C ASN A 100 -8.15 31.79 -0.29
N HIS A 101 -8.46 32.14 -1.55
CA HIS A 101 -9.28 31.31 -2.42
C HIS A 101 -8.65 29.92 -2.63
N LEU A 102 -7.37 29.88 -2.99
CA LEU A 102 -6.65 28.63 -3.21
C LEU A 102 -6.52 27.79 -1.95
N GLN A 103 -6.32 28.41 -0.78
CA GLN A 103 -6.32 27.68 0.49
C GLN A 103 -7.68 27.03 0.76
N GLY A 104 -8.79 27.76 0.54
CA GLY A 104 -10.14 27.22 0.66
C GLY A 104 -10.38 26.05 -0.28
N PHE A 105 -10.07 26.22 -1.57
CA PHE A 105 -10.18 25.18 -2.59
C PHE A 105 -9.35 23.93 -2.26
N MET A 106 -8.09 24.11 -1.84
CA MET A 106 -7.23 23.00 -1.45
C MET A 106 -7.76 22.28 -0.21
N MET A 107 -8.28 23.02 0.78
CA MET A 107 -8.85 22.43 1.99
C MET A 107 -10.11 21.62 1.68
N GLU A 108 -11.03 22.15 0.89
CA GLU A 108 -12.24 21.45 0.46
C GLU A 108 -11.87 20.16 -0.31
N ARG A 109 -10.96 20.26 -1.27
CA ARG A 109 -10.49 19.10 -2.03
C ARG A 109 -9.81 18.04 -1.15
N ASN A 110 -8.96 18.44 -0.21
CA ASN A 110 -8.22 17.52 0.63
C ASN A 110 -9.08 16.85 1.71
N THR A 111 -10.19 17.47 2.09
CA THR A 111 -11.15 16.95 3.08
C THR A 111 -12.31 16.17 2.44
N ALA A 112 -12.60 16.40 1.16
CA ALA A 112 -13.66 15.71 0.44
C ALA A 112 -13.33 14.22 0.18
N PRO A 113 -14.32 13.30 0.31
CA PRO A 113 -14.18 11.90 -0.08
C PRO A 113 -13.84 11.71 -1.57
N ASP A 114 -12.84 10.89 -1.87
CA ASP A 114 -12.41 10.57 -3.24
C ASP A 114 -12.77 9.12 -3.62
N PRO A 115 -13.61 8.89 -4.65
CA PRO A 115 -13.92 7.55 -5.14
C PRO A 115 -12.70 6.72 -5.56
N GLU A 116 -11.63 7.34 -6.08
CA GLU A 116 -10.39 6.64 -6.46
C GLU A 116 -9.60 6.16 -5.23
N MET A 117 -9.82 6.81 -4.09
CA MET A 117 -9.32 6.40 -2.77
C MET A 117 -10.37 5.60 -1.99
N GLY A 118 -11.38 5.07 -2.67
CA GLY A 118 -12.40 4.24 -2.06
C GLY A 118 -13.35 4.99 -1.12
N GLY A 119 -13.47 6.30 -1.26
CA GLY A 119 -14.31 7.17 -0.43
C GLY A 119 -13.59 7.76 0.79
N LEU A 120 -12.27 7.58 0.90
CA LEU A 120 -11.44 8.34 1.84
C LEU A 120 -11.01 9.67 1.22
N SER A 121 -10.78 10.68 2.04
CA SER A 121 -10.20 11.94 1.58
C SER A 121 -8.67 11.85 1.44
N PRO A 122 -8.04 12.73 0.65
CA PRO A 122 -6.58 12.83 0.58
C PRO A 122 -5.92 13.05 1.96
N GLU A 123 -6.55 13.83 2.84
CA GLU A 123 -6.06 14.04 4.20
C GLU A 123 -6.12 12.76 5.03
N GLN A 124 -7.23 12.01 4.95
CA GLN A 124 -7.38 10.71 5.62
C GLN A 124 -6.32 9.71 5.14
N VAL A 125 -6.08 9.62 3.83
CA VAL A 125 -5.05 8.75 3.27
C VAL A 125 -3.65 9.17 3.71
N THR A 126 -3.38 10.48 3.75
CA THR A 126 -2.11 11.02 4.25
C THR A 126 -1.86 10.62 5.70
N LEU A 127 -2.88 10.74 6.56
CA LEU A 127 -2.79 10.30 7.96
C LEU A 127 -2.50 8.81 8.08
N LEU A 128 -3.09 7.96 7.24
CA LEU A 128 -2.84 6.51 7.25
C LEU A 128 -1.42 6.13 6.84
N ILE A 129 -0.81 6.86 5.90
CA ILE A 129 0.50 6.54 5.32
C ILE A 129 1.64 7.06 6.19
N TYR A 130 1.53 8.31 6.65
CA TYR A 130 2.65 9.02 7.27
C TYR A 130 2.63 9.04 8.80
N SER A 131 1.52 8.61 9.43
CA SER A 131 1.43 8.52 10.88
C SER A 131 1.94 7.17 11.39
N ARG A 132 2.62 7.19 12.54
CA ARG A 132 3.09 5.96 13.20
C ARG A 132 1.94 5.29 13.97
N TRP A 133 1.87 3.96 13.93
CA TRP A 133 0.74 3.24 14.52
C TRP A 133 0.75 3.22 16.06
N ASP A 134 1.85 3.62 16.71
CA ASP A 134 1.93 3.78 18.17
C ASP A 134 1.40 5.12 18.68
N ARG A 135 1.04 6.04 17.79
CA ARG A 135 0.56 7.37 18.19
C ARG A 135 -0.94 7.33 18.49
N GLU A 136 -1.34 8.08 19.51
CA GLU A 136 -2.73 8.22 19.91
C GLU A 136 -3.63 8.72 18.79
N HIS A 137 -3.13 9.54 17.86
CA HIS A 137 -3.91 10.08 16.74
C HIS A 137 -3.84 9.22 15.46
N PHE A 138 -3.23 8.02 15.51
CA PHE A 138 -3.26 7.14 14.35
C PHE A 138 -4.69 6.65 14.06
N PRO A 139 -5.22 6.75 12.83
CA PRO A 139 -6.66 6.53 12.61
C PRO A 139 -7.14 5.10 12.84
N LEU A 140 -6.28 4.09 12.69
CA LEU A 140 -6.64 2.69 12.87
C LEU A 140 -6.26 2.21 14.27
N LYS A 141 -7.23 2.07 15.16
CA LYS A 141 -7.04 1.57 16.53
C LYS A 141 -7.00 0.06 16.58
N PHE A 142 -6.07 -0.46 17.37
CA PHE A 142 -5.92 -1.88 17.67
C PHE A 142 -6.35 -2.18 19.09
N ASN A 143 -7.27 -3.13 19.25
CA ASN A 143 -7.73 -3.59 20.54
C ASN A 143 -6.71 -4.56 21.16
N ALA A 144 -5.96 -4.09 22.17
CA ALA A 144 -5.01 -4.89 22.92
C ALA A 144 -5.66 -5.70 24.07
N GLU A 145 -6.95 -5.52 24.32
CA GLU A 145 -7.72 -6.19 25.38
C GLU A 145 -8.43 -7.46 24.88
N LEU A 146 -7.96 -8.04 23.77
CA LEU A 146 -8.47 -9.32 23.28
C LEU A 146 -8.16 -10.45 24.26
N GLU A 147 -9.13 -11.34 24.44
CA GLU A 147 -8.98 -12.51 25.28
C GLU A 147 -8.32 -13.66 24.50
N MET A 148 -7.74 -14.63 25.22
CA MET A 148 -7.25 -15.86 24.61
C MET A 148 -8.32 -16.60 23.79
N SER A 149 -9.59 -16.50 24.20
CA SER A 149 -10.75 -17.10 23.53
C SER A 149 -10.94 -16.57 22.11
N ASP A 150 -10.68 -15.28 21.89
CA ASP A 150 -10.78 -14.60 20.59
C ASP A 150 -9.68 -15.06 19.61
N LEU A 151 -8.51 -15.41 20.14
CA LEU A 151 -7.30 -15.66 19.38
C LEU A 151 -7.06 -17.14 19.05
N LYS A 152 -8.02 -18.02 19.37
CA LYS A 152 -7.94 -19.46 19.12
C LYS A 152 -7.75 -19.81 17.64
N GLN A 153 -8.31 -19.01 16.74
CA GLN A 153 -8.24 -19.25 15.28
C GLN A 153 -7.03 -18.59 14.61
N SER A 154 -6.21 -17.81 15.33
CA SER A 154 -4.99 -17.25 14.75
C SER A 154 -3.86 -18.27 14.82
N SER A 155 -3.62 -18.99 13.73
CA SER A 155 -2.51 -19.94 13.63
C SER A 155 -1.15 -19.28 13.87
N PHE A 156 -0.94 -18.05 13.39
CA PHE A 156 0.30 -17.30 13.60
C PHE A 156 0.55 -17.02 15.09
N PHE A 157 -0.45 -16.48 15.80
CA PHE A 157 -0.35 -16.18 17.22
C PHE A 157 -0.09 -17.44 18.05
N GLN A 158 -0.83 -18.52 17.79
CA GLN A 158 -0.67 -19.80 18.49
C GLN A 158 0.73 -20.38 18.24
N ASN A 159 1.20 -20.36 16.99
CA ASN A 159 2.54 -20.85 16.64
C ASN A 159 3.66 -20.05 17.30
N VAL A 160 3.53 -18.72 17.41
CA VAL A 160 4.49 -17.89 18.14
C VAL A 160 4.49 -18.24 19.63
N ARG A 161 3.31 -18.39 20.26
CA ARG A 161 3.23 -18.82 21.68
C ARG A 161 3.89 -20.19 21.88
N THR A 162 3.60 -21.16 21.01
CA THR A 162 4.23 -22.48 21.04
C THR A 162 5.75 -22.40 20.94
N LEU A 163 6.27 -21.57 20.02
CA LEU A 163 7.71 -21.35 19.89
C LEU A 163 8.31 -20.77 21.17
N LEU A 164 7.71 -19.70 21.72
CA LEU A 164 8.24 -19.01 22.89
C LEU A 164 8.20 -19.89 24.15
N ASN A 165 7.09 -20.60 24.38
CA ASN A 165 6.98 -21.55 25.49
C ASN A 165 7.99 -22.70 25.37
N THR A 166 8.16 -23.25 24.17
CA THR A 166 9.14 -24.33 23.95
C THR A 166 10.58 -23.83 24.16
N LEU A 167 10.89 -22.58 23.78
CA LEU A 167 12.20 -21.98 24.07
C LEU A 167 12.45 -21.77 25.57
N LEU A 168 11.41 -21.50 26.37
CA LEU A 168 11.51 -21.43 27.82
C LEU A 168 11.72 -22.82 28.43
N GLU A 169 10.97 -23.83 27.99
CA GLU A 169 11.14 -25.24 28.39
C GLU A 169 12.57 -25.72 28.10
N MET A 170 13.13 -25.33 26.96
CA MET A 170 14.44 -25.74 26.47
C MET A 170 15.57 -24.73 26.74
N GLU A 171 15.42 -23.79 27.68
CA GLU A 171 16.38 -22.68 27.91
C GLU A 171 17.83 -23.18 28.14
N LYS A 172 17.97 -24.35 28.80
CA LYS A 172 19.26 -24.98 29.09
C LYS A 172 19.85 -25.74 27.90
N GLU A 173 19.09 -25.96 26.83
CA GLU A 173 19.51 -26.73 25.67
C GLU A 173 20.00 -25.86 24.51
N LYS A 174 20.69 -26.48 23.55
CA LYS A 174 21.00 -25.84 22.27
C LYS A 174 19.72 -25.78 21.46
N THR A 175 19.40 -24.60 20.91
CA THR A 175 18.18 -24.38 20.11
C THR A 175 18.47 -23.69 18.78
N ALA A 176 19.69 -23.19 18.57
CA ALA A 176 20.11 -22.54 17.34
C ALA A 176 21.24 -23.30 16.64
N THR A 177 21.26 -23.20 15.31
CA THR A 177 22.37 -23.60 14.45
C THR A 177 23.39 -22.46 14.33
N VAL A 178 24.57 -22.77 13.79
CA VAL A 178 25.60 -21.76 13.49
C VAL A 178 25.05 -20.68 12.56
N ARG A 179 24.30 -21.09 11.52
CA ARG A 179 23.65 -20.20 10.53
C ARG A 179 22.55 -19.30 11.11
N GLY A 180 22.14 -19.52 12.36
CA GLY A 180 21.09 -18.72 12.99
C GLY A 180 19.67 -19.24 12.78
N ASN A 181 19.51 -20.45 12.26
CA ASN A 181 18.23 -21.15 12.22
C ASN A 181 17.97 -21.94 13.51
N LEU A 182 16.73 -22.28 13.83
CA LEU A 182 16.34 -23.28 14.81
C LEU A 182 16.99 -24.61 14.47
N ASN A 183 17.50 -25.32 15.47
CA ASN A 183 18.06 -26.65 15.23
C ASN A 183 16.95 -27.70 15.03
N ARG A 184 17.32 -28.85 14.46
CA ARG A 184 16.37 -29.94 14.18
C ARG A 184 15.67 -30.49 15.42
N LYS A 185 16.35 -30.50 16.58
CA LYS A 185 15.75 -30.99 17.84
C LYS A 185 14.56 -30.12 18.23
N LEU A 186 14.74 -28.80 18.21
CA LEU A 186 13.68 -27.85 18.50
C LEU A 186 12.55 -27.92 17.45
N VAL A 187 12.90 -27.94 16.16
CA VAL A 187 11.90 -28.06 15.08
C VAL A 187 11.04 -29.31 15.26
N LYS A 188 11.65 -30.47 15.53
CA LYS A 188 10.93 -31.73 15.79
C LYS A 188 10.03 -31.64 17.02
N THR A 189 10.47 -30.95 18.07
CA THR A 189 9.70 -30.79 19.32
C THR A 189 8.46 -29.92 19.12
N ILE A 190 8.59 -28.87 18.30
CA ILE A 190 7.51 -27.91 18.03
C ILE A 190 6.54 -28.43 16.97
N HIS A 191 7.01 -29.18 15.97
CA HIS A 191 6.26 -29.53 14.76
C HIS A 191 4.84 -30.03 15.03
N ASP A 192 4.68 -31.00 15.95
CA ASP A 192 3.37 -31.63 16.22
C ASP A 192 2.42 -30.71 16.99
N ARG A 193 2.92 -29.60 17.53
CA ARG A 193 2.16 -28.56 18.25
C ARG A 193 1.82 -27.36 17.36
N LEU A 194 2.29 -27.33 16.10
CA LEU A 194 2.00 -26.23 15.19
C LEU A 194 0.62 -26.35 14.57
N ILE A 195 -0.05 -25.21 14.47
CA ILE A 195 -1.22 -25.04 13.63
C ILE A 195 -0.72 -24.68 12.23
N LEU A 196 -0.72 -25.65 11.33
CA LEU A 196 -0.38 -25.45 9.93
C LEU A 196 -1.64 -25.26 9.09
N GLU A 197 -1.64 -24.23 8.24
CA GLU A 197 -2.70 -24.01 7.27
C GLU A 197 -2.69 -25.09 6.18
N LYS A 198 -3.80 -25.22 5.46
CA LYS A 198 -4.00 -26.30 4.46
C LYS A 198 -2.83 -26.42 3.49
N ARG A 199 -2.38 -25.29 2.93
CA ARG A 199 -1.27 -25.24 1.96
C ARG A 199 0.07 -25.68 2.57
N ASP A 200 0.34 -25.30 3.81
CA ASP A 200 1.60 -25.66 4.48
C ASP A 200 1.60 -27.13 4.90
N LYS A 201 0.44 -27.68 5.31
CA LYS A 201 0.27 -29.12 5.54
C LYS A 201 0.54 -29.92 4.27
N GLU A 202 -0.02 -29.49 3.13
CA GLU A 202 0.21 -30.11 1.81
C GLU A 202 1.72 -30.09 1.47
N PHE A 203 2.41 -28.97 1.70
CA PHE A 203 3.85 -28.85 1.45
C PHE A 203 4.71 -29.74 2.37
N VAL A 204 4.49 -29.69 3.69
CA VAL A 204 5.31 -30.44 4.65
C VAL A 204 5.15 -31.95 4.48
N SER A 205 3.91 -32.42 4.30
CA SER A 205 3.60 -33.86 4.18
C SER A 205 4.10 -34.48 2.88
N HIS A 206 4.09 -33.73 1.77
CA HIS A 206 4.42 -34.27 0.45
C HIS A 206 5.93 -34.42 0.22
N TYR A 207 6.77 -33.60 0.86
CA TYR A 207 8.17 -33.45 0.42
C TYR A 207 9.25 -33.87 1.43
N LYS A 208 8.94 -34.12 2.72
CA LYS A 208 10.02 -34.20 3.75
C LYS A 208 9.83 -35.29 4.80
N LYS A 209 10.81 -36.20 4.89
CA LYS A 209 10.95 -37.19 5.99
C LYS A 209 11.70 -36.65 7.21
N VAL A 210 12.52 -35.62 7.03
CA VAL A 210 13.28 -34.93 8.07
C VAL A 210 13.07 -33.43 7.87
N LEU A 211 12.66 -32.73 8.93
CA LEU A 211 12.31 -31.31 8.87
C LEU A 211 13.41 -30.44 9.48
N ASN A 212 13.86 -29.45 8.70
CA ASN A 212 14.60 -28.29 9.20
C ASN A 212 13.64 -27.09 9.31
N GLU A 213 14.10 -25.99 9.90
CA GLU A 213 13.26 -24.78 10.05
C GLU A 213 12.75 -24.26 8.71
N GLU A 214 13.61 -24.21 7.69
CA GLU A 214 13.27 -23.73 6.34
C GLU A 214 12.21 -24.61 5.65
N ASP A 215 12.07 -25.86 6.08
CA ASP A 215 11.04 -26.77 5.58
C ASP A 215 9.67 -26.51 6.23
N VAL A 216 9.62 -25.73 7.33
CA VAL A 216 8.41 -25.40 8.09
C VAL A 216 8.22 -23.88 8.08
N PHE A 217 7.80 -23.34 6.94
CA PHE A 217 7.74 -21.90 6.70
C PHE A 217 6.95 -21.10 7.76
N PRO A 218 5.79 -21.56 8.28
CA PRO A 218 5.10 -20.84 9.36
C PRO A 218 5.94 -20.68 10.63
N LEU A 219 6.70 -21.71 11.01
CA LEU A 219 7.62 -21.65 12.16
C LEU A 219 8.80 -20.71 11.88
N HIS A 220 9.31 -20.73 10.65
CA HIS A 220 10.38 -19.85 10.23
C HIS A 220 9.99 -18.37 10.34
N ILE A 221 8.81 -18.00 9.81
CA ILE A 221 8.28 -16.65 9.92
C ILE A 221 8.00 -16.28 11.38
N ALA A 222 7.42 -17.19 12.18
CA ALA A 222 7.21 -16.97 13.60
C ALA A 222 8.52 -16.63 14.35
N ARG A 223 9.63 -17.31 14.02
CA ARG A 223 10.96 -16.98 14.59
C ARG A 223 11.43 -15.60 14.16
N ILE A 224 11.37 -15.28 12.87
CA ILE A 224 11.87 -13.99 12.35
C ILE A 224 11.09 -12.83 12.97
N VAL A 225 9.76 -12.90 12.96
CA VAL A 225 8.89 -11.86 13.53
C VAL A 225 9.11 -11.75 15.04
N SER A 226 9.27 -12.86 15.75
CA SER A 226 9.62 -12.83 17.19
C SER A 226 10.96 -12.13 17.44
N GLY A 227 11.92 -12.26 16.52
CA GLY A 227 13.19 -11.53 16.56
C GLY A 227 13.00 -10.03 16.32
N CYS A 228 12.22 -9.66 15.31
CA CYS A 228 11.90 -8.27 14.97
C CYS A 228 11.15 -7.57 16.13
N ALA A 229 10.21 -8.26 16.76
CA ALA A 229 9.48 -7.79 17.94
C ALA A 229 10.37 -7.69 19.19
N GLY A 230 11.61 -8.21 19.12
CA GLY A 230 12.53 -8.26 20.23
C GLY A 230 12.15 -9.27 21.32
N LEU A 231 11.19 -10.17 21.08
CA LEU A 231 10.75 -11.21 22.01
C LEU A 231 11.86 -12.22 22.27
N ILE A 232 12.61 -12.57 21.22
CA ILE A 232 13.76 -13.48 21.31
C ILE A 232 15.07 -12.80 20.89
N HIS A 233 16.18 -13.37 21.30
CA HIS A 233 17.49 -13.05 20.76
C HIS A 233 18.36 -14.31 20.68
N LYS A 234 19.28 -14.36 19.72
CA LYS A 234 20.25 -15.45 19.60
C LYS A 234 21.47 -15.15 20.48
N ARG A 235 21.88 -16.10 21.30
CA ARG A 235 23.15 -16.08 22.06
C ARG A 235 23.89 -17.38 21.82
N LYS A 236 25.00 -17.32 21.08
CA LYS A 236 25.80 -18.48 20.64
C LYS A 236 24.93 -19.51 19.89
N ASP A 237 24.65 -20.65 20.51
CA ASP A 237 23.92 -21.80 19.97
C ASP A 237 22.48 -21.91 20.51
N LYS A 238 21.94 -20.80 21.03
CA LYS A 238 20.60 -20.75 21.62
C LYS A 238 19.81 -19.51 21.20
N PHE A 239 18.50 -19.70 21.10
CA PHE A 239 17.51 -18.62 21.17
C PHE A 239 16.99 -18.51 22.59
N LEU A 240 16.92 -17.28 23.11
CA LEU A 240 16.46 -16.97 24.45
C LEU A 240 15.32 -15.96 24.39
N VAL A 241 14.23 -16.25 25.10
CA VAL A 241 13.13 -15.31 25.30
C VAL A 241 13.58 -14.24 26.29
N LYS A 242 13.44 -12.95 25.93
CA LYS A 242 13.84 -11.87 26.82
C LYS A 242 12.90 -11.80 28.02
N LYS A 243 13.47 -11.80 29.24
CA LYS A 243 12.73 -11.79 30.51
C LYS A 243 11.60 -10.75 30.57
N LYS A 244 11.83 -9.53 30.07
CA LYS A 244 10.83 -8.44 30.07
C LYS A 244 9.54 -8.75 29.29
N TYR A 245 9.57 -9.72 28.37
CA TYR A 245 8.42 -10.10 27.55
C TYR A 245 7.79 -11.44 27.96
N GLN A 246 8.35 -12.15 28.95
CA GLN A 246 7.78 -13.43 29.39
C GLN A 246 6.36 -13.27 29.95
N LYS A 247 6.04 -12.13 30.58
CA LYS A 247 4.67 -11.83 31.03
C LYS A 247 3.63 -11.84 29.90
N LEU A 248 4.03 -11.51 28.67
CA LEU A 248 3.14 -11.49 27.51
C LEU A 248 2.68 -12.89 27.08
N LEU A 249 3.30 -13.95 27.62
CA LEU A 249 2.89 -15.33 27.38
C LEU A 249 1.75 -15.79 28.29
N SER A 250 1.35 -15.01 29.29
CA SER A 250 0.15 -15.34 30.06
C SER A 250 -1.11 -15.16 29.20
N ASP A 251 -2.23 -15.75 29.60
CA ASP A 251 -3.48 -15.67 28.83
C ASP A 251 -4.14 -14.30 29.00
N GLU A 252 -3.89 -13.62 30.13
CA GLU A 252 -4.37 -12.26 30.43
C GLU A 252 -3.72 -11.21 29.52
N ASN A 253 -2.51 -11.47 29.02
CA ASN A 253 -1.77 -10.56 28.14
C ASN A 253 -1.84 -11.00 26.65
N ALA A 254 -2.80 -11.87 26.30
CA ALA A 254 -2.92 -12.42 24.96
C ALA A 254 -3.13 -11.34 23.88
N GLY A 255 -4.03 -10.39 24.12
CA GLY A 255 -4.28 -9.27 23.21
C GLY A 255 -3.08 -8.33 23.05
N GLU A 256 -2.31 -8.07 24.12
CA GLU A 256 -1.08 -7.29 24.04
C GLU A 256 -0.03 -7.97 23.14
N LEU A 257 0.19 -9.28 23.34
CA LEU A 257 1.11 -10.05 22.51
C LEU A 257 0.66 -10.08 21.05
N TYR A 258 -0.64 -10.31 20.82
CA TYR A 258 -1.21 -10.33 19.47
C TYR A 258 -1.02 -8.98 18.75
N THR A 259 -1.31 -7.88 19.43
CA THR A 259 -1.14 -6.53 18.89
C THR A 259 0.32 -6.24 18.55
N LEU A 260 1.25 -6.59 19.46
CA LEU A 260 2.68 -6.45 19.21
C LEU A 260 3.13 -7.25 17.97
N LEU A 261 2.66 -8.48 17.83
CA LEU A 261 3.00 -9.34 16.70
C LEU A 261 2.41 -8.81 15.39
N PHE A 262 1.15 -8.40 15.38
CA PHE A 262 0.49 -7.82 14.21
C PHE A 262 1.23 -6.59 13.71
N ARG A 263 1.52 -5.65 14.61
CA ARG A 263 2.28 -4.44 14.30
C ARG A 263 3.68 -4.75 13.81
N THR A 264 4.40 -5.64 14.48
CA THR A 264 5.74 -6.05 14.04
C THR A 264 5.69 -6.65 12.63
N TYR A 265 4.68 -7.47 12.33
CA TYR A 265 4.54 -8.12 11.04
C TYR A 265 4.35 -7.11 9.90
N PHE A 266 3.48 -6.12 10.07
CA PHE A 266 3.14 -5.19 8.99
C PHE A 266 3.96 -3.88 9.02
N GLU A 267 4.51 -3.45 10.15
CA GLU A 267 5.32 -2.22 10.24
C GLU A 267 6.83 -2.49 10.11
N THR A 268 7.33 -3.65 10.56
CA THR A 268 8.79 -3.87 10.73
C THR A 268 9.34 -5.03 9.91
N PHE A 269 8.63 -6.15 9.84
CA PHE A 269 9.06 -7.33 9.08
C PHE A 269 9.05 -7.03 7.57
N ASN A 270 10.08 -7.48 6.86
CA ASN A 270 10.19 -7.28 5.42
C ASN A 270 9.24 -8.22 4.67
N LEU A 271 8.14 -7.69 4.12
CA LEU A 271 7.10 -8.49 3.47
C LEU A 271 7.58 -9.20 2.19
N SER A 272 8.65 -8.72 1.52
CA SER A 272 9.20 -9.43 0.36
C SER A 272 9.78 -10.79 0.69
N TYR A 273 10.12 -11.03 1.95
CA TYR A 273 10.59 -12.33 2.40
C TYR A 273 9.56 -13.45 2.20
N LEU A 274 8.28 -13.10 2.04
CA LEU A 274 7.18 -14.05 1.84
C LEU A 274 7.09 -14.59 0.41
N ASP A 275 7.64 -13.88 -0.58
CA ASP A 275 7.47 -14.21 -2.00
C ASP A 275 8.75 -14.09 -2.85
N GLY A 276 9.79 -13.43 -2.35
CA GLY A 276 11.07 -13.24 -3.03
C GLY A 276 11.07 -12.17 -4.12
N PHE A 277 10.00 -11.39 -4.26
CA PHE A 277 9.93 -10.25 -5.19
C PHE A 277 10.56 -8.97 -4.56
N PRO A 278 10.75 -7.88 -5.32
CA PRO A 278 11.22 -6.61 -4.76
C PRO A 278 10.42 -6.13 -3.54
N GLU A 279 11.05 -5.29 -2.71
CA GLU A 279 10.49 -4.90 -1.40
C GLU A 279 9.15 -4.19 -1.50
N LEU A 280 8.94 -3.36 -2.53
CA LEU A 280 7.70 -2.61 -2.75
C LEU A 280 7.21 -1.95 -1.46
N TYR A 281 8.06 -1.11 -0.85
CA TYR A 281 7.80 -0.48 0.44
C TYR A 281 6.46 0.25 0.49
N SER A 282 5.99 0.76 -0.64
CA SER A 282 4.69 1.42 -0.75
C SER A 282 3.52 0.51 -0.37
N ILE A 283 3.56 -0.80 -0.67
CA ILE A 283 2.56 -1.78 -0.20
C ILE A 283 2.55 -1.79 1.33
N GLN A 284 3.72 -1.88 1.95
CA GLN A 284 3.85 -1.97 3.40
C GLN A 284 3.38 -0.67 4.08
N HIS A 285 3.78 0.49 3.56
CA HIS A 285 3.36 1.80 4.07
C HIS A 285 1.86 2.08 3.89
N THR A 286 1.22 1.42 2.93
CA THR A 286 -0.22 1.58 2.65
C THR A 286 -1.09 0.46 3.21
N ILE A 287 -0.54 -0.45 4.02
CA ILE A 287 -1.31 -1.51 4.70
C ILE A 287 -2.55 -0.96 5.44
N PRO A 288 -2.49 0.16 6.20
CA PRO A 288 -3.68 0.68 6.89
C PRO A 288 -4.83 0.99 5.92
N TYR A 289 -4.52 1.54 4.74
CA TYR A 289 -5.49 1.74 3.68
C TYR A 289 -6.08 0.40 3.22
N SER A 290 -5.24 -0.59 2.89
CA SER A 290 -5.70 -1.92 2.48
C SER A 290 -6.59 -2.59 3.54
N LEU A 291 -6.28 -2.45 4.84
CA LEU A 291 -7.09 -2.99 5.94
C LEU A 291 -8.48 -2.36 5.98
N LEU A 292 -8.58 -1.03 5.82
CA LEU A 292 -9.87 -0.33 5.77
C LEU A 292 -10.68 -0.74 4.53
N ARG A 293 -10.03 -0.88 3.36
CA ARG A 293 -10.68 -1.38 2.14
C ARG A 293 -11.22 -2.80 2.33
N LEU A 294 -10.43 -3.69 2.92
CA LEU A 294 -10.85 -5.07 3.20
C LEU A 294 -12.01 -5.13 4.21
N LYS A 295 -12.01 -4.25 5.23
CA LYS A 295 -13.12 -4.16 6.19
C LYS A 295 -14.48 -3.93 5.53
N GLU A 296 -14.50 -3.10 4.48
CA GLU A 296 -15.71 -2.77 3.74
C GLU A 296 -16.05 -3.79 2.65
N LEU A 297 -15.04 -4.27 1.91
CA LEU A 297 -15.24 -5.17 0.77
C LEU A 297 -15.54 -6.61 1.22
N CYS A 298 -14.86 -7.10 2.25
CA CYS A 298 -14.89 -8.51 2.64
C CYS A 298 -15.99 -8.86 3.66
N LYS A 299 -17.13 -8.13 3.68
CA LYS A 299 -18.28 -8.46 4.54
C LYS A 299 -18.88 -9.84 4.23
N GLY A 300 -18.79 -10.26 2.96
CA GLY A 300 -19.11 -11.61 2.50
C GLY A 300 -17.97 -12.22 1.68
N ASP A 301 -18.25 -13.34 1.03
CA ASP A 301 -17.29 -14.04 0.17
C ASP A 301 -16.88 -13.15 -1.02
N THR A 302 -15.65 -12.66 -0.97
CA THR A 302 -15.09 -11.72 -1.96
C THR A 302 -14.03 -12.42 -2.79
N SER A 303 -14.13 -12.34 -4.12
CA SER A 303 -13.11 -12.88 -5.02
C SER A 303 -11.77 -12.17 -4.81
N LEU A 304 -10.67 -12.93 -4.84
CA LEU A 304 -9.32 -12.37 -4.89
C LEU A 304 -8.97 -11.83 -6.28
N GLU A 305 -9.64 -12.29 -7.33
CA GLU A 305 -9.39 -11.83 -8.69
C GLU A 305 -9.71 -10.34 -8.81
N GLY A 306 -8.71 -9.55 -9.21
CA GLY A 306 -8.82 -8.10 -9.32
C GLY A 306 -8.90 -7.37 -7.98
N LEU A 307 -8.75 -8.05 -6.84
CA LEU A 307 -8.87 -7.42 -5.52
C LEU A 307 -7.77 -6.36 -5.30
N HIS A 308 -6.58 -6.56 -5.88
CA HIS A 308 -5.47 -5.59 -5.80
C HIS A 308 -5.90 -4.18 -6.24
N SER A 309 -6.74 -4.07 -7.27
CA SER A 309 -7.22 -2.79 -7.80
C SER A 309 -8.11 -2.00 -6.82
N LYS A 310 -8.65 -2.67 -5.80
CA LYS A 310 -9.59 -2.10 -4.82
C LYS A 310 -8.96 -1.84 -3.45
N ILE A 311 -7.85 -2.51 -3.14
CA ILE A 311 -7.18 -2.45 -1.83
C ILE A 311 -5.82 -1.75 -1.88
N LEU A 312 -5.27 -1.48 -3.07
CA LEU A 312 -4.05 -0.70 -3.26
C LEU A 312 -4.40 0.69 -3.83
N LEU A 313 -3.64 1.71 -3.42
CA LEU A 313 -3.76 3.04 -4.02
C LEU A 313 -3.24 3.03 -5.48
N PRO A 314 -3.76 3.89 -6.37
CA PRO A 314 -3.35 3.91 -7.78
C PRO A 314 -1.83 3.97 -8.00
N ALA A 315 -1.11 4.81 -7.24
CA ALA A 315 0.34 4.90 -7.33
C ALA A 315 1.06 3.59 -6.96
N VAL A 316 0.54 2.85 -5.98
CA VAL A 316 1.06 1.53 -5.58
C VAL A 316 0.78 0.49 -6.66
N GLN A 317 -0.38 0.57 -7.31
CA GLN A 317 -0.71 -0.33 -8.42
C GLN A 317 0.23 -0.14 -9.61
N GLU A 318 0.62 1.10 -9.91
CA GLU A 318 1.57 1.38 -10.97
C GLU A 318 2.97 0.86 -10.62
N GLU A 319 3.47 1.12 -9.41
CA GLU A 319 4.76 0.57 -8.95
C GLU A 319 4.78 -0.96 -9.03
N VAL A 320 3.72 -1.63 -8.59
CA VAL A 320 3.60 -3.09 -8.71
C VAL A 320 3.66 -3.52 -10.17
N ARG A 321 3.01 -2.80 -11.08
CA ARG A 321 3.02 -3.13 -12.52
C ARG A 321 4.39 -2.96 -13.15
N GLU A 322 5.15 -1.94 -12.72
CA GLU A 322 6.48 -1.61 -13.27
C GLU A 322 7.56 -2.55 -12.74
N GLU A 323 7.54 -2.86 -11.44
CA GLU A 323 8.62 -3.57 -10.74
C GLU A 323 8.46 -5.10 -10.75
N ILE A 324 7.24 -5.61 -10.92
CA ILE A 324 6.97 -7.05 -10.92
C ILE A 324 7.02 -7.62 -12.35
N PRO A 325 7.64 -8.80 -12.55
CA PRO A 325 7.66 -9.45 -13.86
C PRO A 325 6.25 -9.60 -14.46
N LYS A 326 6.08 -9.27 -15.76
CA LYS A 326 4.79 -9.28 -16.47
C LYS A 326 3.99 -10.59 -16.39
N LEU A 327 4.66 -11.72 -16.13
CA LEU A 327 4.03 -13.04 -15.99
C LEU A 327 3.39 -13.26 -14.61
N VAL A 328 3.68 -12.39 -13.64
CA VAL A 328 3.19 -12.47 -12.27
C VAL A 328 2.03 -11.48 -12.11
N GLN A 329 0.89 -11.98 -11.67
CA GLN A 329 -0.29 -11.15 -11.43
C GLN A 329 -0.14 -10.39 -10.11
N ALA A 330 -0.57 -9.12 -10.06
CA ALA A 330 -0.58 -8.33 -8.84
C ALA A 330 -1.36 -8.99 -7.68
N ASP A 331 -2.40 -9.78 -8.00
CA ASP A 331 -3.15 -10.57 -7.03
C ASP A 331 -2.27 -11.59 -6.27
N TRP A 332 -1.16 -12.05 -6.86
CA TRP A 332 -0.23 -12.96 -6.19
C TRP A 332 0.58 -12.25 -5.10
N ILE A 333 0.93 -10.98 -5.33
CA ILE A 333 1.65 -10.14 -4.37
C ILE A 333 0.74 -9.85 -3.17
N ILE A 334 -0.47 -9.33 -3.41
CA ILE A 334 -1.40 -9.05 -2.31
C ILE A 334 -1.83 -10.32 -1.58
N ARG A 335 -1.95 -11.45 -2.28
CA ARG A 335 -2.25 -12.75 -1.65
C ARG A 335 -1.16 -13.14 -0.66
N SER A 336 0.11 -12.95 -1.02
CA SER A 336 1.25 -13.37 -0.21
C SER A 336 1.56 -12.38 0.92
N ARG A 337 1.46 -11.07 0.66
CA ARG A 337 1.86 -10.02 1.60
C ARG A 337 0.73 -9.48 2.47
N ILE A 338 -0.53 -9.67 2.08
CA ILE A 338 -1.70 -9.12 2.81
C ILE A 338 -2.67 -10.24 3.19
N ILE A 339 -3.26 -10.94 2.23
CA ILE A 339 -4.39 -11.85 2.49
C ILE A 339 -4.00 -13.04 3.36
N ARG A 340 -2.90 -13.74 3.01
CA ARG A 340 -2.41 -14.89 3.78
C ARG A 340 -1.97 -14.53 5.19
N PRO A 341 -1.19 -13.45 5.41
CA PRO A 341 -0.91 -12.98 6.76
C PRO A 341 -2.19 -12.72 7.54
N LEU A 342 -3.18 -12.02 6.98
CA LEU A 342 -4.43 -11.75 7.67
C LEU A 342 -5.25 -13.02 7.99
N GLU A 343 -5.21 -14.03 7.13
CA GLU A 343 -5.76 -15.36 7.46
C GLU A 343 -5.00 -16.01 8.62
N ALA A 344 -3.67 -16.00 8.62
CA ALA A 344 -2.87 -16.58 9.70
C ALA A 344 -3.06 -15.81 11.04
N PHE A 345 -3.38 -14.52 10.97
CA PHE A 345 -3.80 -13.70 12.11
C PHE A 345 -5.26 -13.96 12.52
N GLY A 346 -6.03 -14.79 11.80
CA GLY A 346 -7.43 -15.11 12.09
C GLY A 346 -8.42 -13.98 11.73
N LEU A 347 -7.98 -12.98 10.97
CA LEU A 347 -8.76 -11.80 10.60
C LEU A 347 -9.56 -12.03 9.31
N LEU A 348 -9.09 -12.94 8.45
CA LEU A 348 -9.81 -13.40 7.26
C LEU A 348 -10.02 -14.92 7.31
N ASN A 349 -11.14 -15.37 6.75
CA ASN A 349 -11.33 -16.76 6.36
C ASN A 349 -11.19 -16.85 4.83
N CYS A 350 -10.33 -17.73 4.33
CA CYS A 350 -10.13 -17.92 2.90
C CYS A 350 -10.72 -19.24 2.40
N THR A 351 -11.26 -19.20 1.18
CA THR A 351 -11.71 -20.39 0.46
C THR A 351 -10.60 -20.87 -0.46
N TYR A 352 -10.31 -22.17 -0.40
CA TYR A 352 -9.25 -22.82 -1.15
C TYR A 352 -9.80 -23.77 -2.21
N GLU A 353 -9.43 -23.55 -3.46
CA GLU A 353 -9.78 -24.42 -4.58
C GLU A 353 -8.55 -25.16 -5.13
N LYS A 354 -8.79 -26.35 -5.69
CA LYS A 354 -7.73 -27.10 -6.38
C LYS A 354 -7.33 -26.34 -7.63
N SER A 355 -6.04 -26.29 -7.90
CA SER A 355 -5.49 -25.73 -9.14
C SER A 355 -4.57 -26.75 -9.79
N ASN A 356 -4.13 -26.48 -11.02
CA ASN A 356 -3.12 -27.30 -11.71
C ASN A 356 -1.73 -27.20 -11.07
N MET A 357 -1.54 -26.29 -10.10
CA MET A 357 -0.32 -26.17 -9.32
C MET A 357 -0.32 -27.20 -8.18
N PRO A 358 0.86 -27.58 -7.64
CA PRO A 358 0.99 -28.56 -6.56
C PRO A 358 0.26 -28.20 -5.24
N PHE A 359 -0.30 -26.98 -5.14
CA PHE A 359 -0.99 -26.50 -3.95
C PHE A 359 -2.30 -25.83 -4.29
N SER A 360 -3.24 -25.92 -3.34
CA SER A 360 -4.51 -25.21 -3.42
C SER A 360 -4.33 -23.68 -3.44
N GLN A 361 -5.23 -23.00 -4.15
CA GLN A 361 -5.21 -21.54 -4.30
C GLN A 361 -6.36 -20.88 -3.55
N ILE A 362 -6.07 -19.74 -2.94
CA ILE A 362 -7.11 -18.91 -2.33
C ILE A 362 -7.87 -18.25 -3.47
N THR A 363 -9.18 -18.49 -3.55
CA THR A 363 -10.05 -17.89 -4.56
C THR A 363 -10.92 -16.80 -3.98
N LYS A 364 -11.34 -16.94 -2.72
CA LYS A 364 -12.18 -15.97 -2.02
C LYS A 364 -11.68 -15.73 -0.61
N CYS A 365 -11.99 -14.56 -0.07
CA CYS A 365 -11.81 -14.23 1.34
C CYS A 365 -13.03 -13.50 1.90
N ARG A 366 -13.25 -13.65 3.19
CA ARG A 366 -14.25 -12.90 3.98
C ARG A 366 -13.65 -12.53 5.32
N LYS A 367 -14.04 -11.38 5.88
CA LYS A 367 -13.59 -10.98 7.22
C LYS A 367 -14.25 -11.82 8.31
N THR A 368 -13.52 -12.05 9.38
CA THR A 368 -14.02 -12.74 10.58
C THR A 368 -14.56 -11.73 11.60
N PRO A 369 -15.33 -12.16 12.62
CA PRO A 369 -15.70 -11.28 13.73
C PRO A 369 -14.49 -10.70 14.47
N LEU A 370 -13.35 -11.42 14.49
CA LEU A 370 -12.10 -10.92 15.09
C LEU A 370 -11.59 -9.67 14.38
N PHE A 371 -11.80 -9.54 13.05
CA PHE A 371 -11.42 -8.36 12.30
C PHE A 371 -12.01 -7.08 12.91
N ASP A 372 -13.32 -7.07 13.13
CA ASP A 372 -14.03 -5.91 13.65
C ASP A 372 -13.81 -5.73 15.16
N LYS A 373 -13.54 -6.82 15.91
CA LYS A 373 -13.19 -6.77 17.33
C LYS A 373 -11.78 -6.21 17.57
N PHE A 374 -10.85 -6.51 16.66
CA PHE A 374 -9.45 -6.10 16.75
C PHE A 374 -9.21 -4.69 16.21
N MET A 375 -9.87 -4.29 15.11
CA MET A 375 -9.57 -3.05 14.40
C MET A 375 -10.77 -2.12 14.21
N LYS A 376 -10.59 -0.85 14.59
CA LYS A 376 -11.59 0.20 14.41
C LYS A 376 -10.96 1.46 13.83
N ALA A 377 -11.66 2.08 12.88
CA ALA A 377 -11.28 3.38 12.33
C ALA A 377 -11.85 4.49 13.22
N GLU A 378 -11.03 5.45 13.59
CA GLU A 378 -11.37 6.66 14.35
C GLU A 378 -10.57 7.83 13.75
N TRP A 379 -11.26 8.82 13.19
CA TRP A 379 -10.66 9.94 12.46
C TRP A 379 -10.48 11.17 13.33
#